data_AF-A0A158R145-F1
#
_entry.id   AF-A0A158R145-F1
#
_cell.length_a   1.000
_cell.length_b   1.000
_cell.length_c   1.000
_cell.angle_alpha   90.00
_cell.angle_beta   90.00
_cell.angle_gamma   90.00
#
_symmetry.space_group_name_H-M   'P 1'
#
loop_
_entity.id
_entity.type
_entity.pdbx_description
1 polymer ?
#
loop_
_entity_poly.entity_id
_entity_poly.type
_entity_poly.pdbx_seq_one_letter_code
_entity_poly.pdbx_strand_id
1 'polypeptide(L)'
;MTDLNDQQLRRCMPLVRLEGLVLAAQNAGSLLTLVTGMWADRLNGKWMVFVALLLCCVGNLVLPLFAAESFWFAVIARIAVGASDACLMPACNSLITRWFPQSERAAAIGLISGGRQIGTLFILPTAGYLCTRKDILDGWPAIFYLSACISILVTVFWIPFGADKPSKQCCISGRERNFIESRIACESIGKRTDRSRRVPYRAMLRSRPLWASIFALVCHEYPLVIMLQFLPNYMRDVLEFAPTQNGLVAALPILCLFLSKTLSSSFASYLVEKKEMDKTIVCKGFNAIASGGLAMCIFMVPLFDKTRAVFAVFSLCGAMIFAGLHTPGVITALVQLAPPFSGIITGWSFFAVAWFSIGNKILTKHIVQEGAASEWSMVFRVSALVAALPVFVFTWWGSAERQLWAAPSSKTSVYSFSIDRRSKGGGESCSQLSRETSMSSLSARDGASVRKKLSTTNMSRSGSLAKNLNDVKS
;
A
#
# COMPACT_ATOMS: atom_id res chain seq x y z
N MET A 1 -21.10 25.83 -29.72
CA MET A 1 -19.64 25.92 -29.93
C MET A 1 -18.92 24.65 -29.45
N THR A 2 -19.40 23.99 -28.39
CA THR A 2 -18.95 22.68 -27.91
C THR A 2 -19.20 21.53 -28.88
N ASP A 3 -20.38 21.44 -29.50
CA ASP A 3 -20.70 20.39 -30.49
C ASP A 3 -19.80 20.38 -31.72
N LEU A 4 -19.39 21.56 -32.20
CA LEU A 4 -18.53 21.68 -33.37
C LEU A 4 -17.12 21.13 -33.08
N ASN A 5 -16.61 21.38 -31.87
CA ASN A 5 -15.33 20.84 -31.41
C ASN A 5 -15.39 19.33 -31.18
N ASP A 6 -16.50 18.80 -30.66
CA ASP A 6 -16.65 17.36 -30.42
C ASP A 6 -16.83 16.57 -31.72
N GLN A 7 -17.57 17.11 -32.69
CA GLN A 7 -17.64 16.54 -34.04
C GLN A 7 -16.30 16.63 -34.78
N GLN A 8 -15.54 17.73 -34.63
CA GLN A 8 -14.19 17.82 -35.19
C GLN A 8 -13.22 16.84 -34.51
N LEU A 9 -13.28 16.68 -33.19
CA LEU A 9 -12.46 15.69 -32.47
C LEU A 9 -12.78 14.26 -32.91
N ARG A 10 -14.06 13.91 -33.08
CA ARG A 10 -14.48 12.59 -33.60
C ARG A 10 -14.06 12.36 -35.05
N ARG A 11 -13.93 13.44 -35.86
CA ARG A 11 -13.36 13.36 -37.22
C ARG A 11 -11.84 13.21 -37.21
N CYS A 12 -11.13 13.83 -36.27
CA CYS A 12 -9.67 13.79 -36.18
C CYS A 12 -9.13 12.58 -35.39
N MET A 13 -9.94 11.96 -34.53
CA MET A 13 -9.52 10.86 -33.67
C MET A 13 -10.61 9.78 -33.56
N PRO A 14 -10.30 8.50 -33.87
CA PRO A 14 -11.27 7.42 -33.77
C PRO A 14 -11.76 7.21 -32.33
N LEU A 15 -13.05 6.88 -32.18
CA LEU A 15 -13.77 6.77 -30.89
C LEU A 15 -13.04 5.90 -29.85
N VAL A 16 -12.42 4.80 -30.30
CA VAL A 16 -11.65 3.88 -29.45
C VAL A 16 -10.48 4.57 -28.75
N ARG A 17 -9.81 5.53 -29.42
CA ARG A 17 -8.71 6.30 -28.83
C ARG A 17 -9.20 7.27 -27.76
N LEU A 18 -10.40 7.83 -27.94
CA LEU A 18 -11.05 8.70 -26.95
C LEU A 18 -11.41 7.93 -25.67
N GLU A 19 -11.90 6.69 -25.79
CA GLU A 19 -12.14 5.83 -24.62
C GLU A 19 -10.86 5.55 -23.83
N GLY A 20 -9.75 5.28 -24.51
CA GLY A 20 -8.43 5.11 -23.89
C GLY A 20 -8.00 6.33 -23.09
N LEU A 21 -8.25 7.53 -23.62
CA LEU A 21 -7.93 8.78 -22.95
C LEU A 21 -8.77 8.98 -21.69
N VAL A 22 -10.07 8.68 -21.72
CA VAL A 22 -10.95 8.77 -20.53
C VAL A 22 -10.51 7.80 -19.45
N LEU A 23 -10.14 6.56 -19.82
CA LEU A 23 -9.61 5.59 -18.85
C LEU A 23 -8.27 6.03 -18.28
N ALA A 24 -7.40 6.64 -19.09
CA ALA A 24 -6.11 7.17 -18.68
C ALA A 24 -6.22 8.42 -17.80
N ALA A 25 -7.26 9.23 -17.99
CA ALA A 25 -7.52 10.46 -17.23
C ALA A 25 -7.61 10.24 -15.71
N GLN A 26 -8.14 9.08 -15.28
CA GLN A 26 -8.09 8.65 -13.88
C GLN A 26 -6.65 8.63 -13.35
N ASN A 27 -5.74 7.98 -14.08
CA ASN A 27 -4.35 7.85 -13.66
C ASN A 27 -3.62 9.20 -13.72
N ALA A 28 -4.01 10.10 -14.64
CA ALA A 28 -3.51 11.46 -14.68
C ALA A 28 -3.86 12.23 -13.39
N GLY A 29 -5.10 12.09 -12.90
CA GLY A 29 -5.47 12.61 -11.57
C GLY A 29 -4.65 11.99 -10.44
N SER A 30 -4.37 10.68 -10.53
CA SER A 30 -3.54 9.97 -9.53
C SER A 30 -2.08 10.42 -9.49
N LEU A 31 -1.56 11.14 -10.49
CA LEU A 31 -0.21 11.73 -10.46
C LEU A 31 -0.02 12.72 -9.28
N LEU A 32 -1.12 13.30 -8.77
CA LEU A 32 -1.12 14.13 -7.57
C LEU A 32 -0.60 13.38 -6.33
N THR A 33 -0.51 12.03 -6.36
CA THR A 33 0.07 11.20 -5.30
C THR A 33 1.49 11.61 -4.93
N LEU A 34 2.26 12.14 -5.90
CA LEU A 34 3.59 12.68 -5.63
C LEU A 34 3.55 13.83 -4.62
N VAL A 35 2.58 14.73 -4.79
CA VAL A 35 2.39 15.90 -3.92
C VAL A 35 1.72 15.49 -2.61
N THR A 36 0.60 14.77 -2.68
CA THR A 36 -0.15 14.37 -1.48
C THR A 36 0.68 13.46 -0.58
N GLY A 37 1.51 12.57 -1.13
CA GLY A 37 2.42 11.71 -0.35
C GLY A 37 3.49 12.50 0.42
N MET A 38 4.04 13.57 -0.17
CA MET A 38 5.01 14.45 0.51
C MET A 38 4.35 15.32 1.60
N TRP A 39 3.09 15.69 1.42
CA TRP A 39 2.39 16.66 2.26
C TRP A 39 1.40 16.02 3.26
N ALA A 40 1.11 14.72 3.14
CA ALA A 40 0.12 14.02 3.96
C ALA A 40 0.35 14.18 5.46
N ASP A 41 1.62 14.18 5.89
CA ASP A 41 1.97 14.34 7.31
C ASP A 41 1.85 15.78 7.82
N ARG A 42 1.79 16.77 6.92
CA ARG A 42 1.59 18.19 7.24
C ARG A 42 0.13 18.60 7.20
N LEU A 43 -0.65 17.89 6.40
CA LEU A 43 -2.08 18.14 6.24
C LEU A 43 -2.87 17.47 7.37
N ASN A 44 -4.07 17.99 7.60
CA ASN A 44 -5.02 17.40 8.52
C ASN A 44 -5.69 16.20 7.83
N GLY A 45 -5.50 14.99 8.38
CA GLY A 45 -5.95 13.74 7.76
C GLY A 45 -7.47 13.66 7.64
N LYS A 46 -8.22 14.20 8.60
CA LYS A 46 -9.69 14.26 8.55
C LYS A 46 -10.18 14.98 7.30
N TRP A 47 -9.68 16.21 7.10
CA TRP A 47 -10.09 17.05 5.98
C TRP A 47 -9.58 16.53 4.64
N MET A 48 -8.43 15.88 4.61
CA MET A 48 -7.91 15.27 3.39
C MET A 48 -8.77 14.08 2.92
N VAL A 49 -9.26 13.24 3.85
CA VAL A 49 -10.25 12.20 3.52
C VAL A 49 -11.57 12.82 3.06
N PHE A 50 -12.04 13.88 3.72
CA PHE A 50 -13.26 14.59 3.30
C PHE A 50 -13.15 15.12 1.86
N VAL A 51 -12.04 15.80 1.52
CA VAL A 51 -11.79 16.29 0.16
C VAL A 51 -11.71 15.14 -0.85
N ALA A 52 -11.07 14.03 -0.49
CA ALA A 52 -11.03 12.85 -1.35
C ALA A 52 -12.45 12.33 -1.65
N LEU A 53 -13.27 12.13 -0.62
CA LEU A 53 -14.66 11.68 -0.78
C LEU A 53 -15.48 12.67 -1.62
N LEU A 54 -15.34 13.98 -1.37
CA LEU A 54 -16.03 15.01 -2.14
C LEU A 54 -15.65 14.97 -3.63
N LEU A 55 -14.36 14.87 -3.94
CA LEU A 55 -13.87 14.76 -5.33
C LEU A 55 -14.41 13.48 -6.00
N CYS A 56 -14.44 12.36 -5.28
CA CYS A 56 -15.01 11.11 -5.76
C CYS A 56 -16.51 11.26 -6.07
N CYS A 57 -17.27 11.85 -5.14
CA CYS A 57 -18.70 12.11 -5.30
C CYS A 57 -18.98 13.00 -6.52
N VAL A 58 -18.33 14.16 -6.60
CA VAL A 58 -18.53 15.11 -7.70
C VAL A 58 -18.16 14.47 -9.03
N GLY A 59 -17.02 13.77 -9.11
CA GLY A 59 -16.61 13.08 -10.33
C GLY A 59 -17.63 12.03 -10.79
N ASN A 60 -18.18 11.23 -9.86
CA ASN A 60 -19.19 10.24 -10.22
C ASN A 60 -20.58 10.82 -10.53
N LEU A 61 -20.94 12.01 -10.02
CA LEU A 61 -22.19 12.68 -10.40
C LEU A 61 -22.09 13.39 -11.75
N VAL A 62 -20.98 14.10 -11.99
CA VAL A 62 -20.77 14.89 -13.20
C VAL A 62 -20.69 14.00 -14.44
N LEU A 63 -20.11 12.80 -14.31
CA LEU A 63 -19.89 11.90 -15.45
C LEU A 63 -21.19 11.51 -16.16
N PRO A 64 -22.21 10.89 -15.54
CA PRO A 64 -23.45 10.55 -16.23
C PRO A 64 -24.27 11.77 -16.66
N LEU A 65 -24.19 12.89 -15.93
CA LEU A 65 -24.97 14.10 -16.24
C LEU A 65 -24.48 14.83 -17.50
N PHE A 66 -23.17 14.89 -17.71
CA PHE A 66 -22.56 15.72 -18.75
C PHE A 66 -21.79 14.94 -19.83
N ALA A 67 -21.71 13.60 -19.72
CA ALA A 67 -21.03 12.78 -20.73
C ALA A 67 -21.69 12.86 -22.13
N ALA A 68 -22.98 13.18 -22.20
CA ALA A 68 -23.68 13.38 -23.47
C ALA A 68 -23.34 14.72 -24.15
N GLU A 69 -22.99 15.74 -23.35
CA GLU A 69 -22.79 17.12 -23.81
C GLU A 69 -21.37 17.36 -24.34
N SER A 70 -20.36 16.78 -23.69
CA SER A 70 -18.98 16.91 -24.15
C SER A 70 -18.07 15.83 -23.56
N PHE A 71 -17.22 15.30 -24.43
CA PHE A 71 -16.15 14.39 -24.06
C PHE A 71 -15.27 14.91 -22.91
N TRP A 72 -14.99 16.22 -22.87
CA TRP A 72 -14.09 16.81 -21.87
C TRP A 72 -14.65 16.76 -20.45
N PHE A 73 -15.98 16.75 -20.27
CA PHE A 73 -16.57 16.56 -18.95
C PHE A 73 -16.27 15.17 -18.40
N ALA A 74 -16.30 14.13 -19.25
CA ALA A 74 -15.93 12.78 -18.84
C ALA A 74 -14.45 12.70 -18.43
N VAL A 75 -13.56 13.38 -19.17
CA VAL A 75 -12.13 13.46 -18.84
C VAL A 75 -11.91 14.16 -17.48
N ILE A 76 -12.53 15.33 -17.27
CA ILE A 76 -12.40 16.09 -16.02
C ILE A 76 -12.97 15.30 -14.83
N ALA A 77 -14.13 14.67 -15.00
CA ALA A 77 -14.72 13.82 -13.98
C ALA A 77 -13.79 12.67 -13.57
N ARG A 78 -13.15 11.99 -14.55
CA ARG A 78 -12.15 10.95 -14.27
C ARG A 78 -10.90 11.50 -13.59
N ILE A 79 -10.40 12.67 -13.99
CA ILE A 79 -9.29 13.31 -13.28
C ILE A 79 -9.66 13.58 -11.81
N ALA A 80 -10.88 14.05 -11.53
CA ALA A 80 -11.35 14.29 -10.17
C ALA A 80 -11.39 13.01 -9.31
N VAL A 81 -11.91 11.90 -9.85
CA VAL A 81 -11.89 10.60 -9.15
C VAL A 81 -10.44 10.11 -8.97
N GLY A 82 -9.55 10.35 -9.95
CA GLY A 82 -8.12 10.04 -9.82
C GLY A 82 -7.41 10.84 -8.72
N ALA A 83 -7.75 12.12 -8.60
CA ALA A 83 -7.27 13.01 -7.55
C ALA A 83 -7.78 12.60 -6.16
N SER A 84 -9.02 12.10 -6.07
CA SER A 84 -9.55 11.48 -4.86
C SER A 84 -8.66 10.32 -4.39
N ASP A 85 -8.35 9.38 -5.29
CA ASP A 85 -7.50 8.22 -4.95
C ASP A 85 -6.11 8.65 -4.45
N ALA A 86 -5.52 9.67 -5.08
CA ALA A 86 -4.24 10.24 -4.67
C ALA A 86 -4.27 10.87 -3.27
N CYS A 87 -5.41 11.39 -2.83
CA CYS A 87 -5.56 12.01 -1.50
C CYS A 87 -5.87 10.96 -0.42
N LEU A 88 -6.65 9.93 -0.76
CA LEU A 88 -7.22 9.00 0.20
C LEU A 88 -6.17 8.12 0.89
N MET A 89 -5.32 7.43 0.11
CA MET A 89 -4.34 6.48 0.67
C MET A 89 -3.33 7.14 1.61
N PRO A 90 -2.70 8.29 1.26
CA PRO A 90 -1.82 9.00 2.19
C PRO A 90 -2.55 9.51 3.44
N ALA A 91 -3.81 9.95 3.30
CA ALA A 91 -4.61 10.41 4.44
C ALA A 91 -4.88 9.28 5.43
N CYS A 92 -5.34 8.13 4.92
CA CYS A 92 -5.55 6.92 5.71
C CYS A 92 -4.27 6.49 6.41
N ASN A 93 -3.14 6.43 5.71
CA ASN A 93 -1.85 6.06 6.30
C ASN A 93 -1.42 7.04 7.41
N SER A 94 -1.62 8.35 7.22
CA SER A 94 -1.31 9.33 8.26
C SER A 94 -2.21 9.17 9.48
N LEU A 95 -3.52 8.98 9.27
CA LEU A 95 -4.48 8.72 10.34
C LEU A 95 -4.15 7.44 11.12
N ILE A 96 -3.78 6.36 10.44
CA ILE A 96 -3.37 5.10 11.09
C ILE A 96 -2.22 5.36 12.08
N THR A 97 -1.22 6.14 11.68
CA THR A 97 -0.08 6.43 12.57
C THR A 97 -0.46 7.25 13.80
N ARG A 98 -1.53 8.05 13.73
CA ARG A 98 -2.03 8.91 14.82
C ARG A 98 -3.04 8.21 15.72
N TRP A 99 -3.67 7.14 15.24
CA TRP A 99 -4.77 6.46 15.92
C TRP A 99 -4.40 5.08 16.45
N PHE A 100 -3.46 4.39 15.82
CA PHE A 100 -3.09 3.02 16.21
C PHE A 100 -1.65 2.96 16.74
N PRO A 101 -1.44 2.33 17.91
CA PRO A 101 -0.12 1.93 18.38
C PRO A 101 0.59 1.03 17.36
N GLN A 102 1.93 1.04 17.35
CA GLN A 102 2.75 0.31 16.37
C GLN A 102 2.40 -1.19 16.26
N SER A 103 2.01 -1.83 17.36
CA SER A 103 1.60 -3.24 17.39
C SER A 103 0.33 -3.53 16.58
N GLU A 104 -0.53 -2.53 16.38
CA GLU A 104 -1.85 -2.68 15.75
C GLU A 104 -1.91 -2.09 14.35
N ARG A 105 -0.93 -1.27 13.96
CA ARG A 105 -0.89 -0.59 12.65
C ARG A 105 -0.95 -1.56 11.48
N ALA A 106 -0.26 -2.70 11.57
CA ALA A 106 -0.25 -3.70 10.49
C ALA A 106 -1.65 -4.26 10.24
N ALA A 107 -2.43 -4.51 11.31
CA ALA A 107 -3.81 -4.98 11.20
C ALA A 107 -4.72 -3.90 10.59
N ALA A 108 -4.59 -2.64 11.03
CA ALA A 108 -5.35 -1.51 10.48
C ALA A 108 -5.08 -1.29 8.98
N ILE A 109 -3.80 -1.33 8.58
CA ILE A 109 -3.38 -1.26 7.17
C ILE A 109 -3.95 -2.45 6.39
N GLY A 110 -3.93 -3.65 6.97
CA GLY A 110 -4.52 -4.85 6.40
C GLY A 110 -5.99 -4.65 6.05
N LEU A 111 -6.80 -4.21 7.02
CA LEU A 111 -8.23 -3.93 6.85
C LEU A 111 -8.49 -2.88 5.76
N ILE A 112 -7.79 -1.74 5.80
CA ILE A 112 -7.94 -0.66 4.81
C ILE A 112 -7.56 -1.16 3.42
N SER A 113 -6.46 -1.90 3.30
CA SER A 113 -6.00 -2.43 2.02
C SER A 113 -6.94 -3.48 1.44
N GLY A 114 -7.63 -4.25 2.29
CA GLY A 114 -8.63 -5.25 1.95
C GLY A 114 -9.94 -4.64 1.44
N GLY A 115 -10.31 -3.48 1.97
CA GLY A 115 -11.50 -2.73 1.55
C GLY A 115 -11.55 -2.47 0.04
N ARG A 116 -10.39 -2.24 -0.60
CA ARG A 116 -10.30 -2.08 -2.07
C ARG A 116 -10.79 -3.31 -2.83
N GLN A 117 -10.38 -4.51 -2.42
CA GLN A 117 -10.81 -5.74 -3.09
C GLN A 117 -12.28 -6.02 -2.80
N ILE A 118 -12.73 -5.86 -1.55
CA ILE A 118 -14.13 -6.07 -1.16
C ILE A 118 -15.06 -5.13 -1.93
N GLY A 119 -14.71 -3.84 -2.04
CA GLY A 119 -15.48 -2.89 -2.84
C GLY A 119 -15.55 -3.28 -4.32
N THR A 120 -14.46 -3.82 -4.87
CA THR A 120 -14.43 -4.30 -6.27
C THR A 120 -15.32 -5.55 -6.45
N LEU A 121 -15.31 -6.47 -5.47
CA LEU A 121 -16.16 -7.66 -5.46
C LEU A 121 -17.64 -7.33 -5.38
N PHE A 122 -17.99 -6.22 -4.72
CA PHE A 122 -19.35 -5.70 -4.70
C PHE A 122 -19.71 -4.99 -6.01
N ILE A 123 -18.86 -4.06 -6.47
CA ILE A 123 -19.23 -3.19 -7.59
C ILE A 123 -19.30 -3.91 -8.93
N LEU A 124 -18.49 -4.94 -9.18
CA LEU A 124 -18.45 -5.64 -10.48
C LEU A 124 -19.77 -6.39 -10.80
N PRO A 125 -20.30 -7.26 -9.92
CA PRO A 125 -21.61 -7.88 -10.13
C PRO A 125 -22.73 -6.86 -10.19
N THR A 126 -22.72 -5.86 -9.29
CA THR A 126 -23.74 -4.81 -9.25
C THR A 126 -23.74 -3.98 -10.54
N ALA A 127 -22.58 -3.65 -11.08
CA ALA A 127 -22.45 -2.97 -12.37
C ALA A 127 -22.99 -3.85 -13.51
N GLY A 128 -22.60 -5.13 -13.56
CA GLY A 128 -23.10 -6.08 -14.56
C GLY A 128 -24.63 -6.20 -14.54
N TYR A 129 -25.24 -6.22 -13.36
CA TYR A 129 -26.69 -6.23 -13.19
C TYR A 129 -27.35 -4.90 -13.59
N LEU A 130 -26.91 -3.78 -13.03
CA LEU A 130 -27.53 -2.47 -13.27
C LEU A 130 -27.42 -2.02 -14.73
N CYS A 131 -26.31 -2.31 -15.41
CA CYS A 131 -26.14 -1.99 -16.83
C CYS A 131 -27.15 -2.70 -17.75
N THR A 132 -27.77 -3.81 -17.32
CA THR A 132 -28.81 -4.51 -18.10
C THR A 132 -30.22 -3.97 -17.86
N ARG A 133 -30.43 -3.25 -16.77
CA ARG A 133 -31.73 -2.75 -16.33
C ARG A 133 -31.98 -1.35 -16.86
N LYS A 134 -32.46 -1.26 -18.11
CA LYS A 134 -32.84 0.03 -18.73
C LYS A 134 -33.95 0.75 -17.97
N ASP A 135 -34.75 0.02 -17.20
CA ASP A 135 -35.78 0.54 -16.29
C ASP A 135 -35.21 1.38 -15.15
N ILE A 136 -33.93 1.22 -14.81
CA ILE A 136 -33.27 1.94 -13.72
C ILE A 136 -32.29 2.94 -14.32
N LEU A 137 -32.66 4.23 -14.33
CA LEU A 137 -31.79 5.35 -14.70
C LEU A 137 -31.04 5.14 -16.03
N ASP A 138 -31.73 4.64 -17.07
CA ASP A 138 -31.19 4.35 -18.40
C ASP A 138 -30.04 3.30 -18.44
N GLY A 139 -29.94 2.47 -17.42
CA GLY A 139 -29.00 1.35 -17.33
C GLY A 139 -27.62 1.76 -16.82
N TRP A 140 -26.72 2.22 -17.71
CA TRP A 140 -25.31 2.46 -17.35
C TRP A 140 -25.08 3.65 -16.39
N PRO A 141 -25.86 4.75 -16.41
CA PRO A 141 -25.68 5.85 -15.44
C PRO A 141 -25.90 5.42 -13.98
N ALA A 142 -26.72 4.39 -13.76
CA ALA A 142 -27.09 3.92 -12.43
C ALA A 142 -25.88 3.57 -11.54
N ILE A 143 -24.82 2.98 -12.11
CA ILE A 143 -23.63 2.59 -11.34
C ILE A 143 -22.85 3.79 -10.80
N PHE A 144 -22.85 4.90 -11.55
CA PHE A 144 -22.19 6.15 -11.17
C PHE A 144 -22.98 6.84 -10.06
N TYR A 145 -24.31 6.91 -10.19
CA TYR A 145 -25.18 7.44 -9.13
C TYR A 145 -25.12 6.60 -7.85
N LEU A 146 -25.06 5.27 -7.95
CA LEU A 146 -24.87 4.40 -6.79
C LEU A 146 -23.54 4.69 -6.08
N SER A 147 -22.45 4.81 -6.85
CA SER A 147 -21.11 5.11 -6.32
C SER A 147 -21.08 6.49 -5.64
N ALA A 148 -21.72 7.50 -6.24
CA ALA A 148 -21.87 8.82 -5.65
C ALA A 148 -22.70 8.78 -4.36
N CYS A 149 -23.83 8.07 -4.34
CA CYS A 149 -24.68 7.90 -3.16
C CYS A 149 -23.90 7.29 -1.98
N ILE A 150 -23.15 6.21 -2.23
CA ILE A 150 -22.28 5.59 -1.21
C ILE A 150 -21.24 6.59 -0.72
N SER A 151 -20.61 7.35 -1.61
CA SER A 151 -19.64 8.38 -1.25
C SER A 151 -20.24 9.49 -0.37
N ILE A 152 -21.46 9.95 -0.68
CA ILE A 152 -22.21 10.92 0.13
C ILE A 152 -22.48 10.35 1.52
N LEU A 153 -23.02 9.12 1.60
CA LEU A 153 -23.32 8.48 2.87
C LEU A 153 -22.07 8.38 3.75
N VAL A 154 -20.95 7.88 3.19
CA VAL A 154 -19.68 7.79 3.91
C VAL A 154 -19.20 9.17 4.35
N THR A 155 -19.36 10.21 3.52
CA THR A 155 -18.99 11.58 3.86
C THR A 155 -19.83 12.13 5.02
N VAL A 156 -21.14 11.91 5.00
CA VAL A 156 -22.06 12.32 6.06
C VAL A 156 -21.70 11.68 7.41
N PHE A 157 -21.27 10.42 7.42
CA PHE A 157 -20.73 9.79 8.64
C PHE A 157 -19.32 10.28 8.97
N TRP A 158 -18.47 10.54 7.99
CA TRP A 158 -17.08 10.95 8.22
C TRP A 158 -16.94 12.34 8.84
N ILE A 159 -17.80 13.30 8.50
CA ILE A 159 -17.73 14.66 9.05
C ILE A 159 -17.87 14.68 10.59
N PRO A 160 -18.91 14.07 11.21
CA PRO A 160 -19.05 14.05 12.66
C PRO A 160 -18.08 13.08 13.34
N PHE A 161 -17.85 11.89 12.78
CA PHE A 161 -17.07 10.84 13.44
C PHE A 161 -15.56 10.86 13.11
N GLY A 162 -15.15 11.47 12.00
CA GLY A 162 -13.74 11.57 11.65
C GLY A 162 -13.02 12.57 12.54
N ALA A 163 -11.85 12.21 13.06
CA ALA A 163 -11.00 13.13 13.81
C ALA A 163 -9.52 12.92 13.49
N ASP A 164 -8.78 14.02 13.41
CA ASP A 164 -7.36 14.01 13.05
C ASP A 164 -6.46 13.46 14.17
N LYS A 165 -6.90 13.62 15.41
CA LYS A 165 -6.23 13.15 16.63
C LYS A 165 -7.26 12.56 17.59
N PRO A 166 -6.88 11.55 18.39
CA PRO A 166 -7.74 11.00 19.44
C PRO A 166 -8.28 12.09 20.39
N SER A 167 -7.47 13.07 20.75
CA SER A 167 -7.87 14.21 21.60
C SER A 167 -8.99 15.09 21.06
N LYS A 168 -9.22 15.09 19.74
CA LYS A 168 -10.29 15.87 19.09
C LYS A 168 -11.56 15.04 18.84
N GLN A 169 -11.55 13.76 19.21
CA GLN A 169 -12.67 12.88 19.00
C GLN A 169 -13.70 13.01 20.13
N CYS A 170 -14.98 13.10 19.79
CA CYS A 170 -16.04 13.26 20.78
C CYS A 170 -16.46 11.94 21.44
N CYS A 171 -16.42 10.82 20.70
CA CYS A 171 -16.93 9.52 21.16
C CYS A 171 -15.88 8.63 21.85
N ILE A 172 -14.66 9.11 22.07
CA ILE A 172 -13.58 8.28 22.63
C ILE A 172 -13.63 8.26 24.16
N SER A 173 -13.47 7.08 24.76
CA SER A 173 -13.32 6.94 26.21
C SER A 173 -12.00 7.58 26.68
N GLY A 174 -12.01 8.22 27.85
CA GLY A 174 -10.80 8.77 28.45
C GLY A 174 -9.70 7.74 28.67
N ARG A 175 -10.07 6.48 28.99
CA ARG A 175 -9.10 5.37 29.14
C ARG A 175 -8.39 5.07 27.82
N GLU A 176 -9.17 4.95 26.74
CA GLU A 176 -8.66 4.63 25.40
C GLU A 176 -7.79 5.76 24.86
N ARG A 177 -8.24 7.02 25.02
CA ARG A 177 -7.46 8.19 24.63
C ARG A 177 -6.09 8.20 25.32
N ASN A 178 -6.06 8.00 26.64
CA ASN A 178 -4.82 8.00 27.39
C ASN A 178 -3.91 6.83 27.00
N PHE A 179 -4.48 5.66 26.69
CA PHE A 179 -3.75 4.51 26.18
C PHE A 179 -3.07 4.82 24.84
N ILE A 180 -3.82 5.34 23.86
CA ILE A 180 -3.27 5.69 22.54
C ILE A 180 -2.21 6.79 22.66
N GLU A 181 -2.51 7.89 23.36
CA GLU A 181 -1.60 9.03 23.48
C GLU A 181 -0.29 8.66 24.22
N SER A 182 -0.37 7.85 25.28
CA SER A 182 0.82 7.38 26.00
C SER A 182 1.69 6.45 25.15
N ARG A 183 1.09 5.50 24.42
CA ARG A 183 1.83 4.56 23.57
C ARG A 183 2.50 5.26 22.39
N ILE A 184 1.79 6.19 21.74
CA ILE A 184 2.35 7.00 20.65
C ILE A 184 3.44 7.96 21.15
N ALA A 185 3.32 8.51 22.36
CA ALA A 185 4.34 9.37 22.95
C ALA A 185 5.65 8.60 23.24
N CYS A 186 5.55 7.38 23.77
CA CYS A 186 6.70 6.49 24.00
C CYS A 186 7.41 6.08 22.70
N GLU A 187 6.70 6.05 21.58
CA GLU A 187 7.24 5.57 20.31
C GLU A 187 8.34 6.48 19.71
N SER A 188 8.59 7.71 20.21
CA SER A 188 9.42 8.75 19.56
C SER A 188 8.98 9.15 18.14
N ILE A 189 8.06 8.38 17.54
CA ILE A 189 7.44 8.53 16.23
C ILE A 189 6.30 9.56 16.26
N GLY A 190 5.80 9.94 17.46
CA GLY A 190 4.98 11.13 17.66
C GLY A 190 5.64 12.43 17.18
N LYS A 191 6.96 12.39 16.95
CA LYS A 191 7.69 13.33 16.10
C LYS A 191 8.16 12.63 14.82
N ARG A 192 7.25 12.38 13.86
CA ARG A 192 7.61 12.52 12.41
C ARG A 192 8.15 13.92 12.07
N THR A 193 8.22 14.80 13.06
CA THR A 193 8.95 16.05 13.14
C THR A 193 10.33 15.87 13.78
N ASP A 194 11.20 15.04 13.21
CA ASP A 194 12.54 15.60 13.01
C ASP A 194 12.46 16.48 11.76
N ARG A 195 11.86 17.68 11.92
CA ARG A 195 11.81 18.72 10.88
C ARG A 195 13.21 19.08 10.38
N SER A 196 14.27 18.64 11.08
CA SER A 196 15.68 18.83 10.74
C SER A 196 16.29 17.67 9.92
N ARG A 197 15.60 16.55 9.69
CA ARG A 197 16.17 15.44 8.91
C ARG A 197 16.07 15.75 7.42
N ARG A 198 17.14 16.33 6.86
CA ARG A 198 17.25 16.54 5.40
C ARG A 198 17.09 15.21 4.68
N VAL A 199 16.16 15.18 3.72
CA VAL A 199 15.93 13.99 2.88
C VAL A 199 17.16 13.78 1.98
N PRO A 200 17.80 12.61 2.00
CA PRO A 200 19.03 12.37 1.25
C PRO A 200 18.73 12.02 -0.22
N TYR A 201 18.13 12.94 -0.97
CA TYR A 201 17.69 12.72 -2.36
C TYR A 201 18.78 12.12 -3.26
N ARG A 202 20.02 12.63 -3.17
CA ARG A 202 21.15 12.13 -3.97
C ARG A 202 21.49 10.66 -3.67
N ALA A 203 21.40 10.23 -2.41
CA ALA A 203 21.66 8.85 -2.04
C ALA A 203 20.51 7.93 -2.47
N MET A 204 19.26 8.39 -2.36
CA MET A 204 18.08 7.67 -2.84
C MET A 204 18.16 7.44 -4.35
N LEU A 205 18.44 8.47 -5.14
CA LEU A 205 18.56 8.37 -6.59
C LEU A 205 19.70 7.44 -7.04
N ARG A 206 20.71 7.17 -6.20
CA ARG A 206 21.81 6.24 -6.50
C ARG A 206 21.57 4.81 -5.96
N SER A 207 20.49 4.58 -5.22
CA SER A 207 20.21 3.29 -4.58
C SER A 207 19.66 2.28 -5.60
N ARG A 208 20.47 1.26 -5.93
CA ARG A 208 20.06 0.18 -6.84
C ARG A 208 18.84 -0.62 -6.33
N PRO A 209 18.76 -1.01 -5.04
CA PRO A 209 17.60 -1.72 -4.53
C PRO A 209 16.30 -0.92 -4.64
N LEU A 210 16.36 0.40 -4.46
CA LEU A 210 15.20 1.28 -4.61
C LEU A 210 14.66 1.24 -6.04
N TRP A 211 15.53 1.44 -7.04
CA TRP A 211 15.12 1.41 -8.45
C TRP A 211 14.67 0.02 -8.90
N ALA A 212 15.32 -1.05 -8.41
CA ALA A 212 14.87 -2.43 -8.66
C ALA A 212 13.45 -2.67 -8.12
N SER A 213 13.16 -2.18 -6.91
CA SER A 213 11.82 -2.27 -6.31
C SER A 213 10.78 -1.44 -7.07
N ILE A 214 11.11 -0.20 -7.46
CA ILE A 214 10.20 0.66 -8.26
C ILE A 214 9.90 0.00 -9.61
N PHE A 215 10.93 -0.49 -10.31
CA PHE A 215 10.77 -1.17 -11.58
C PHE A 215 9.89 -2.42 -11.44
N ALA A 216 10.18 -3.26 -10.45
CA ALA A 216 9.40 -4.47 -10.18
C ALA A 216 7.94 -4.15 -9.84
N LEU A 217 7.68 -3.08 -9.07
CA LEU A 217 6.33 -2.62 -8.79
C LEU A 217 5.58 -2.16 -10.06
N VAL A 218 6.24 -1.38 -10.93
CA VAL A 218 5.65 -0.95 -12.21
C VAL A 218 5.30 -2.16 -13.08
N CYS A 219 6.22 -3.12 -13.20
CA CYS A 219 6.00 -4.34 -13.97
C CYS A 219 4.88 -5.23 -13.41
N HIS A 220 4.71 -5.25 -12.08
CA HIS A 220 3.61 -5.95 -11.42
C HIS A 220 2.26 -5.26 -11.64
N GLU A 221 2.22 -3.93 -11.51
CA GLU A 221 1.00 -3.15 -11.67
C GLU A 221 0.54 -3.09 -13.14
N TYR A 222 1.43 -3.25 -14.11
CA TYR A 222 1.09 -3.26 -15.53
C TYR A 222 0.01 -4.30 -15.91
N PRO A 223 0.20 -5.61 -15.70
CA PRO A 223 -0.84 -6.61 -15.94
C PRO A 223 -2.03 -6.43 -15.01
N LEU A 224 -1.82 -5.98 -13.77
CA LEU A 224 -2.89 -5.78 -12.79
C LEU A 224 -3.87 -4.71 -13.27
N VAL A 225 -3.39 -3.61 -13.85
CA VAL A 225 -4.24 -2.57 -14.47
C VAL A 225 -5.08 -3.15 -15.61
N ILE A 226 -4.52 -4.03 -16.44
CA ILE A 226 -5.28 -4.69 -17.51
C ILE A 226 -6.37 -5.58 -16.93
N MET A 227 -6.03 -6.38 -15.93
CA MET A 227 -6.96 -7.27 -15.23
C MET A 227 -8.05 -6.53 -14.46
N LEU A 228 -7.81 -5.31 -13.97
CA LEU A 228 -8.83 -4.53 -13.28
C LEU A 228 -9.70 -3.72 -14.24
N GLN A 229 -9.12 -3.15 -15.29
CA GLN A 229 -9.81 -2.16 -16.11
C GLN A 229 -10.46 -2.74 -17.37
N PHE A 230 -9.84 -3.77 -17.94
CA PHE A 230 -10.17 -4.30 -19.26
C PHE A 230 -10.68 -5.74 -19.23
N LEU A 231 -10.60 -6.41 -18.08
CA LEU A 231 -11.07 -7.79 -17.93
C LEU A 231 -12.54 -7.99 -18.34
N PRO A 232 -13.50 -7.12 -17.96
CA PRO A 232 -14.86 -7.26 -18.44
C PRO A 232 -14.98 -7.09 -19.96
N ASN A 233 -14.12 -6.27 -20.58
CA ASN A 233 -14.14 -6.09 -22.03
C ASN A 233 -13.64 -7.36 -22.73
N TYR A 234 -12.54 -7.96 -22.27
CA TYR A 234 -12.05 -9.23 -22.82
C TYR A 234 -13.09 -10.37 -22.69
N MET A 235 -13.71 -10.49 -21.50
CA MET A 235 -14.74 -11.50 -21.25
C MET A 235 -15.97 -11.32 -22.15
N ARG A 236 -16.31 -10.08 -22.50
CA ARG A 236 -17.39 -9.79 -23.45
C ARG A 236 -16.95 -10.04 -24.90
N ASP A 237 -15.80 -9.52 -25.30
CA ASP A 237 -15.36 -9.46 -26.71
C ASP A 237 -14.91 -10.83 -27.21
N VAL A 238 -14.20 -11.62 -26.39
CA VAL A 238 -13.60 -12.90 -26.81
C VAL A 238 -14.37 -14.11 -26.26
N LEU A 239 -14.79 -14.05 -24.99
CA LEU A 239 -15.52 -15.15 -24.35
C LEU A 239 -17.04 -15.03 -24.51
N GLU A 240 -17.53 -13.93 -25.07
CA GLU A 240 -18.95 -13.69 -25.38
C GLU A 240 -19.87 -13.81 -24.15
N PHE A 241 -19.38 -13.52 -22.93
CA PHE A 241 -20.21 -13.57 -21.74
C PHE A 241 -21.23 -12.43 -21.69
N ALA A 242 -22.49 -12.79 -21.37
CA ALA A 242 -23.56 -11.82 -21.14
C ALA A 242 -23.20 -10.87 -19.98
N PRO A 243 -23.68 -9.60 -19.96
CA PRO A 243 -23.23 -8.60 -18.99
C PRO A 243 -23.36 -9.00 -17.51
N THR A 244 -24.48 -9.63 -17.12
CA THR A 244 -24.70 -10.11 -15.75
C THR A 244 -23.71 -11.23 -15.39
N GLN A 245 -23.50 -12.19 -16.30
CA GLN A 245 -22.54 -13.27 -16.12
C GLN A 245 -21.11 -12.73 -16.09
N ASN A 246 -20.79 -11.78 -16.95
CA ASN A 246 -19.49 -11.12 -17.02
C ASN A 246 -19.16 -10.42 -15.69
N GLY A 247 -20.11 -9.67 -15.11
CA GLY A 247 -19.92 -9.02 -13.80
C GLY A 247 -19.61 -10.02 -12.68
N LEU A 248 -20.30 -11.17 -12.66
CA LEU A 248 -20.07 -12.24 -11.68
C LEU A 248 -18.73 -12.96 -11.91
N VAL A 249 -18.43 -13.36 -13.14
CA VAL A 249 -17.21 -14.10 -13.48
C VAL A 249 -15.96 -13.22 -13.35
N ALA A 250 -16.04 -11.94 -13.70
CA ALA A 250 -14.96 -10.97 -13.53
C ALA A 250 -14.64 -10.70 -12.04
N ALA A 251 -15.57 -10.96 -11.11
CA ALA A 251 -15.32 -10.85 -9.68
C ALA A 251 -14.43 -12.00 -9.14
N LEU A 252 -14.44 -13.19 -9.79
CA LEU A 252 -13.70 -14.36 -9.30
C LEU A 252 -12.17 -14.13 -9.23
N PRO A 253 -11.49 -13.60 -10.27
CA PRO A 253 -10.06 -13.29 -10.15
C PRO A 253 -9.75 -12.28 -9.05
N ILE A 254 -10.64 -11.32 -8.80
CA ILE A 254 -10.48 -10.33 -7.73
C ILE A 254 -10.56 -10.99 -6.36
N LEU A 255 -11.45 -11.98 -6.20
CA LEU A 255 -11.57 -12.76 -4.96
C LEU A 255 -10.29 -13.57 -4.73
N CYS A 256 -9.80 -14.22 -5.78
CA CYS A 256 -8.53 -14.94 -5.75
C CYS A 256 -7.36 -14.03 -5.35
N LEU A 257 -7.29 -12.81 -5.90
CA LEU A 257 -6.30 -11.80 -5.50
C LEU A 257 -6.38 -11.48 -4.01
N PHE A 258 -7.59 -11.23 -3.49
CA PHE A 258 -7.81 -10.89 -2.09
C PHE A 258 -7.36 -12.00 -1.14
N LEU A 259 -7.80 -13.24 -1.41
CA LEU A 259 -7.46 -14.40 -0.60
C LEU A 259 -5.97 -14.68 -0.65
N SER A 260 -5.38 -14.71 -1.85
CA SER A 260 -3.95 -14.95 -2.02
C SER A 260 -3.10 -13.90 -1.33
N LYS A 261 -3.42 -12.61 -1.50
CA LYS A 261 -2.72 -11.51 -0.82
C LYS A 261 -2.74 -11.67 0.69
N THR A 262 -3.88 -12.01 1.27
CA THR A 262 -4.05 -12.14 2.72
C THR A 262 -3.28 -13.35 3.26
N LEU A 263 -3.45 -14.52 2.63
CA LEU A 263 -2.79 -15.76 3.03
C LEU A 263 -1.27 -15.69 2.86
N SER A 264 -0.79 -15.18 1.72
CA SER A 264 0.65 -15.05 1.46
C SER A 264 1.34 -14.06 2.39
N SER A 265 0.67 -12.96 2.77
CA SER A 265 1.22 -12.00 3.73
C SER A 265 1.36 -12.62 5.12
N SER A 266 0.34 -13.34 5.61
CA SER A 266 0.42 -14.07 6.88
C SER A 266 1.50 -15.16 6.86
N PHE A 267 1.62 -15.88 5.75
CA PHE A 267 2.64 -16.91 5.57
C PHE A 267 4.06 -16.31 5.56
N ALA A 268 4.26 -15.17 4.90
CA ALA A 268 5.54 -14.46 4.91
C ALA A 268 5.94 -14.00 6.32
N SER A 269 4.99 -13.45 7.09
CA SER A 269 5.24 -13.10 8.49
C SER A 269 5.65 -14.31 9.32
N TYR A 270 4.99 -15.47 9.13
CA TYR A 270 5.37 -16.72 9.80
C TYR A 270 6.81 -17.16 9.43
N LEU A 271 7.20 -17.09 8.15
CA LEU A 271 8.56 -17.45 7.72
C LEU A 271 9.63 -16.54 8.36
N VAL A 272 9.36 -15.25 8.47
CA VAL A 272 10.31 -14.28 9.04
C VAL A 272 10.36 -14.38 10.57
N GLU A 273 9.21 -14.49 11.25
CA GLU A 273 9.14 -14.42 12.71
C GLU A 273 9.35 -15.76 13.42
N LYS A 274 8.89 -16.87 12.81
CA LYS A 274 8.96 -18.21 13.45
C LYS A 274 10.07 -19.08 12.90
N LYS A 275 10.42 -18.91 11.62
CA LYS A 275 11.54 -19.64 11.00
C LYS A 275 12.82 -18.80 10.89
N GLU A 276 12.79 -17.55 11.35
CA GLU A 276 13.94 -16.64 11.38
C GLU A 276 14.64 -16.50 10.02
N MET A 277 13.89 -16.64 8.92
CA MET A 277 14.43 -16.53 7.57
C MET A 277 14.78 -15.08 7.25
N ASP A 278 15.85 -14.90 6.47
CA ASP A 278 16.24 -13.57 6.00
C ASP A 278 15.12 -12.90 5.19
N LYS A 279 14.82 -11.64 5.53
CA LYS A 279 13.72 -10.87 4.93
C LYS A 279 13.92 -10.66 3.44
N THR A 280 15.16 -10.46 3.00
CA THR A 280 15.47 -10.26 1.58
C THR A 280 15.26 -11.55 0.81
N ILE A 281 15.68 -12.70 1.35
CA ILE A 281 15.46 -14.01 0.72
C ILE A 281 13.96 -14.28 0.57
N VAL A 282 13.18 -14.05 1.63
CA VAL A 282 11.72 -14.23 1.60
C VAL A 282 11.08 -13.31 0.54
N CYS A 283 11.40 -12.01 0.55
CA CYS A 283 10.83 -11.06 -0.42
C CYS A 283 11.20 -11.41 -1.86
N LYS A 284 12.45 -11.82 -2.12
CA LYS A 284 12.90 -12.26 -3.45
C LYS A 284 12.18 -13.52 -3.91
N GLY A 285 12.06 -14.52 -3.03
CA GLY A 285 11.35 -15.77 -3.33
C GLY A 285 9.90 -15.52 -3.70
N PHE A 286 9.17 -14.76 -2.87
CA PHE A 286 7.79 -14.38 -3.18
C PHE A 286 7.69 -13.62 -4.49
N ASN A 287 8.57 -12.65 -4.74
CA ASN A 287 8.53 -11.87 -5.98
C ASN A 287 8.83 -12.72 -7.23
N ALA A 288 9.79 -13.65 -7.17
CA ALA A 288 10.12 -14.53 -8.29
C ALA A 288 8.97 -15.48 -8.62
N ILE A 289 8.37 -16.12 -7.61
CA ILE A 289 7.20 -16.99 -7.78
C ILE A 289 6.00 -16.19 -8.30
N ALA A 290 5.77 -15.00 -7.75
CA ALA A 290 4.68 -14.12 -8.16
C ALA A 290 4.81 -13.71 -9.63
N SER A 291 5.96 -13.16 -10.03
CA SER A 291 6.18 -12.72 -11.41
C SER A 291 6.18 -13.87 -12.41
N GLY A 292 6.84 -14.99 -12.09
CA GLY A 292 6.90 -16.15 -12.97
C GLY A 292 5.53 -16.79 -13.19
N GLY A 293 4.77 -17.00 -12.10
CA GLY A 293 3.43 -17.55 -12.18
C GLY A 293 2.44 -16.59 -12.85
N LEU A 294 2.51 -15.30 -12.56
CA LEU A 294 1.69 -14.27 -13.21
C LEU A 294 1.93 -14.24 -14.72
N ALA A 295 3.20 -14.22 -15.15
CA ALA A 295 3.57 -14.21 -16.56
C ALA A 295 3.06 -15.48 -17.28
N MET A 296 3.26 -16.65 -16.68
CA MET A 296 2.81 -17.92 -17.23
C MET A 296 1.29 -17.96 -17.39
N CYS A 297 0.54 -17.63 -16.34
CA CYS A 297 -0.92 -17.65 -16.37
C CYS A 297 -1.48 -16.63 -17.38
N ILE A 298 -0.93 -15.42 -17.45
CA ILE A 298 -1.36 -14.42 -18.44
C ILE A 298 -1.05 -14.87 -19.86
N PHE A 299 0.11 -15.48 -20.10
CA PHE A 299 0.48 -16.00 -21.42
C PHE A 299 -0.46 -17.11 -21.90
N MET A 300 -1.01 -17.90 -20.98
CA MET A 300 -1.94 -19.00 -21.30
C MET A 300 -3.36 -18.52 -21.65
N VAL A 301 -3.81 -17.36 -21.16
CA VAL A 301 -5.16 -16.83 -21.41
C VAL A 301 -5.57 -16.85 -22.90
N PRO A 302 -4.79 -16.28 -23.83
CA PRO A 302 -5.19 -16.22 -25.23
C PRO A 302 -5.08 -17.54 -26.00
N LEU A 303 -4.70 -18.65 -25.34
CA LEU A 303 -4.71 -19.98 -25.95
C LEU A 303 -6.09 -20.65 -25.89
N PHE A 304 -7.01 -20.06 -25.14
CA PHE A 304 -8.36 -20.57 -24.92
C PHE A 304 -9.38 -19.67 -25.62
N ASP A 305 -10.22 -20.30 -26.44
CA ASP A 305 -11.33 -19.65 -27.13
C ASP A 305 -12.62 -19.74 -26.31
N LYS A 306 -13.73 -19.19 -26.82
CA LYS A 306 -15.04 -19.21 -26.14
C LYS A 306 -15.52 -20.61 -25.72
N THR A 307 -15.22 -21.65 -26.51
CA THR A 307 -15.59 -23.04 -26.19
C THR A 307 -14.87 -23.56 -24.95
N ARG A 308 -13.71 -22.98 -24.64
CA ARG A 308 -12.84 -23.32 -23.52
C ARG A 308 -12.73 -22.15 -22.52
N ALA A 309 -13.75 -21.30 -22.46
CA ALA A 309 -13.76 -20.10 -21.62
C ALA A 309 -13.49 -20.38 -20.13
N VAL A 310 -13.91 -21.55 -19.63
CA VAL A 310 -13.63 -21.98 -18.25
C VAL A 310 -12.12 -22.05 -17.97
N PHE A 311 -11.32 -22.55 -18.91
CA PHE A 311 -9.86 -22.60 -18.77
C PHE A 311 -9.23 -21.20 -18.82
N ALA A 312 -9.76 -20.30 -19.65
CA ALA A 312 -9.34 -18.90 -19.65
C ALA A 312 -9.58 -18.26 -18.27
N VAL A 313 -10.77 -18.46 -17.68
CA VAL A 313 -11.13 -17.95 -16.35
C VAL A 313 -10.22 -18.55 -15.27
N PHE A 314 -9.95 -19.87 -15.30
CA PHE A 314 -9.00 -20.48 -14.36
C PHE A 314 -7.59 -19.88 -14.49
N SER A 315 -7.14 -19.60 -15.71
CA SER A 315 -5.84 -18.95 -15.94
C SER A 315 -5.84 -17.52 -15.39
N LEU A 316 -6.92 -16.76 -15.58
CA LEU A 316 -7.09 -15.41 -15.04
C LEU A 316 -7.13 -15.40 -13.50
N CYS A 317 -7.80 -16.38 -12.88
CA CYS A 317 -7.78 -16.59 -11.44
C CYS A 317 -6.37 -16.93 -10.95
N GLY A 318 -5.68 -17.86 -11.61
CA GLY A 318 -4.29 -18.21 -11.32
C GLY A 318 -3.35 -17.01 -11.38
N ALA A 319 -3.48 -16.19 -12.43
CA ALA A 319 -2.75 -14.93 -12.58
C ALA A 319 -2.96 -14.03 -11.36
N MET A 320 -4.20 -13.85 -10.91
CA MET A 320 -4.50 -13.02 -9.74
C MET A 320 -4.05 -13.64 -8.40
N ILE A 321 -4.00 -14.97 -8.28
CA ILE A 321 -3.38 -15.64 -7.13
C ILE A 321 -1.90 -15.25 -7.07
N PHE A 322 -1.16 -15.41 -8.16
CA PHE A 322 0.26 -15.03 -8.21
C PHE A 322 0.46 -13.53 -8.02
N ALA A 323 -0.42 -12.68 -8.55
CA ALA A 323 -0.38 -11.24 -8.32
C ALA A 323 -0.47 -10.89 -6.83
N GLY A 324 -1.19 -11.68 -6.02
CA GLY A 324 -1.29 -11.49 -4.56
C GLY A 324 0.04 -11.64 -3.82
N LEU A 325 0.91 -12.54 -4.29
CA LEU A 325 2.22 -12.83 -3.68
C LEU A 325 3.22 -11.66 -3.81
N HIS A 326 2.97 -10.68 -4.67
CA HIS A 326 3.81 -9.46 -4.73
C HIS A 326 3.71 -8.60 -3.46
N THR A 327 2.64 -8.74 -2.67
CA THR A 327 2.46 -8.00 -1.41
C THR A 327 3.57 -8.33 -0.39
N PRO A 328 3.79 -9.60 -0.01
CA PRO A 328 4.96 -9.98 0.79
C PRO A 328 6.30 -9.93 0.03
N GLY A 329 6.28 -9.78 -1.30
CA GLY A 329 7.45 -9.62 -2.15
C GLY A 329 7.93 -8.17 -2.27
N VAL A 330 7.85 -7.61 -3.48
CA VAL A 330 8.36 -6.28 -3.81
C VAL A 330 7.74 -5.16 -2.98
N ILE A 331 6.44 -5.23 -2.66
CA ILE A 331 5.76 -4.14 -1.92
C ILE A 331 6.31 -4.06 -0.50
N THR A 332 6.47 -5.19 0.17
CA THR A 332 7.06 -5.25 1.52
C THR A 332 8.52 -4.80 1.51
N ALA A 333 9.32 -5.28 0.55
CA ALA A 333 10.71 -4.88 0.41
C ALA A 333 10.85 -3.36 0.21
N LEU A 334 10.05 -2.76 -0.67
CA LEU A 334 10.06 -1.32 -0.95
C LEU A 334 9.88 -0.47 0.32
N VAL A 335 8.92 -0.82 1.17
CA VAL A 335 8.63 -0.09 2.41
C VAL A 335 9.72 -0.31 3.46
N GLN A 336 10.37 -1.48 3.46
CA GLN A 336 11.44 -1.84 4.39
C GLN A 336 12.81 -1.22 4.05
N LEU A 337 13.05 -0.82 2.80
CA LEU A 337 14.31 -0.18 2.39
C LEU A 337 14.64 1.05 3.23
N ALA A 338 13.66 1.89 3.53
CA ALA A 338 13.84 3.07 4.37
C ALA A 338 12.54 3.46 5.10
N PRO A 339 12.22 2.80 6.23
CA PRO A 339 10.98 3.06 6.97
C PRO A 339 10.76 4.54 7.34
N PRO A 340 11.79 5.34 7.72
CA PRO A 340 11.62 6.77 7.98
C PRO A 340 11.22 7.61 6.77
N PHE A 341 11.57 7.17 5.56
CA PHE A 341 11.29 7.86 4.30
C PHE A 341 10.24 7.11 3.45
N SER A 342 9.53 6.16 4.05
CA SER A 342 8.56 5.28 3.38
C SER A 342 7.52 6.06 2.58
N GLY A 343 6.98 7.17 3.10
CA GLY A 343 5.99 8.00 2.38
C GLY A 343 6.53 8.65 1.10
N ILE A 344 7.80 9.06 1.08
CA ILE A 344 8.44 9.62 -0.12
C ILE A 344 8.69 8.51 -1.14
N ILE A 345 9.19 7.36 -0.69
CA ILE A 345 9.49 6.21 -1.54
C ILE A 345 8.21 5.66 -2.17
N THR A 346 7.16 5.46 -1.39
CA THR A 346 5.87 5.00 -1.93
C THR A 346 5.27 6.05 -2.86
N GLY A 347 5.38 7.35 -2.55
CA GLY A 347 4.98 8.43 -3.44
C GLY A 347 5.66 8.38 -4.82
N TRP A 348 6.99 8.22 -4.86
CA TRP A 348 7.74 8.05 -6.11
C TRP A 348 7.34 6.79 -6.87
N SER A 349 7.16 5.69 -6.14
CA SER A 349 6.84 4.40 -6.73
C SER A 349 5.46 4.40 -7.37
N PHE A 350 4.44 4.90 -6.66
CA PHE A 350 3.07 4.99 -7.20
C PHE A 350 2.91 6.10 -8.25
N PHE A 351 3.72 7.16 -8.20
CA PHE A 351 3.80 8.12 -9.31
C PHE A 351 4.31 7.44 -10.58
N ALA A 352 5.38 6.64 -10.49
CA ALA A 352 5.87 5.88 -11.63
C ALA A 352 4.81 4.89 -12.15
N VAL A 353 4.14 4.15 -11.26
CA VAL A 353 3.03 3.26 -11.61
C VAL A 353 1.93 4.02 -12.37
N ALA A 354 1.49 5.17 -11.87
CA ALA A 354 0.44 5.97 -12.52
C ALA A 354 0.87 6.43 -13.92
N TRP A 355 2.11 6.90 -14.06
CA TRP A 355 2.68 7.34 -15.34
C TRP A 355 2.70 6.21 -16.38
N PHE A 356 3.26 5.04 -16.03
CA PHE A 356 3.29 3.89 -16.94
C PHE A 356 1.89 3.33 -17.22
N SER A 357 0.97 3.45 -16.25
CA SER A 357 -0.42 3.00 -16.44
C SER A 357 -1.22 3.88 -17.40
N ILE A 358 -0.89 5.16 -17.54
CA ILE A 358 -1.43 6.02 -18.61
C ILE A 358 -1.03 5.45 -19.97
N GLY A 359 0.26 5.18 -20.15
CA GLY A 359 0.79 4.55 -21.37
C GLY A 359 0.15 3.20 -21.66
N ASN A 360 0.02 2.35 -20.64
CA ASN A 360 -0.61 1.03 -20.74
C ASN A 360 -2.05 1.13 -21.28
N LYS A 361 -2.90 1.98 -20.70
CA LYS A 361 -4.31 2.13 -21.11
C LYS A 361 -4.45 2.65 -22.54
N ILE A 362 -3.61 3.63 -22.93
CA ILE A 362 -3.58 4.15 -24.30
C ILE A 362 -3.11 3.06 -25.27
N LEU A 363 -2.06 2.32 -24.93
CA LEU A 363 -1.53 1.23 -25.75
C LEU A 363 -2.55 0.09 -25.91
N THR A 364 -3.22 -0.34 -24.84
CA THR A 364 -4.26 -1.37 -24.91
C THR A 364 -5.39 -0.96 -25.85
N LYS A 365 -5.86 0.29 -25.76
CA LYS A 365 -6.91 0.81 -26.66
C LYS A 365 -6.40 1.16 -28.05
N HIS A 366 -5.09 1.24 -28.25
CA HIS A 366 -4.50 1.30 -29.59
C HIS A 366 -4.45 -0.07 -30.24
N ILE A 367 -4.16 -1.12 -29.46
CA ILE A 367 -4.10 -2.50 -29.95
C ILE A 367 -5.51 -3.07 -30.20
N VAL A 368 -6.45 -2.85 -29.28
CA VAL A 368 -7.81 -3.39 -29.35
C VAL A 368 -8.72 -2.36 -30.02
N GLN A 369 -8.87 -2.46 -31.34
CA GLN A 369 -9.79 -1.60 -32.12
C GLN A 369 -11.14 -2.29 -32.33
N GLU A 370 -11.11 -3.55 -32.74
CA GLU A 370 -12.31 -4.31 -33.13
C GLU A 370 -12.75 -5.30 -32.05
N GLY A 371 -11.92 -5.54 -31.03
CA GLY A 371 -12.19 -6.53 -29.99
C GLY A 371 -11.83 -7.96 -30.42
N ALA A 372 -11.02 -8.12 -31.48
CA ALA A 372 -10.69 -9.43 -32.01
C ALA A 372 -9.78 -10.22 -31.05
N ALA A 373 -9.90 -11.55 -31.08
CA ALA A 373 -9.10 -12.44 -30.22
C ALA A 373 -7.58 -12.27 -30.44
N SER A 374 -7.15 -11.94 -31.67
CA SER A 374 -5.75 -11.66 -32.01
C SER A 374 -5.23 -10.38 -31.36
N GLU A 375 -6.04 -9.31 -31.30
CA GLU A 375 -5.71 -8.06 -30.64
C GLU A 375 -5.53 -8.28 -29.13
N TRP A 376 -6.48 -8.98 -28.50
CA TRP A 376 -6.38 -9.35 -27.09
C TRP A 376 -5.20 -10.28 -26.80
N SER A 377 -4.88 -11.20 -27.72
CA SER A 377 -3.67 -12.04 -27.62
C SER A 377 -2.40 -11.20 -27.55
N MET A 378 -2.30 -10.15 -28.35
CA MET A 378 -1.16 -9.23 -28.31
C MET A 378 -1.08 -8.50 -26.95
N VAL A 379 -2.21 -8.00 -26.43
CA VAL A 379 -2.26 -7.34 -25.11
C VAL A 379 -1.77 -8.28 -24.00
N PHE A 380 -2.25 -9.52 -23.96
CA PHE A 380 -1.83 -10.49 -22.94
C PHE A 380 -0.37 -10.93 -23.11
N ARG A 381 0.13 -11.13 -24.33
CA ARG A 381 1.54 -11.49 -24.56
C ARG A 381 2.50 -10.39 -24.13
N VAL A 382 2.20 -9.12 -24.43
CA VAL A 382 2.98 -7.98 -23.94
C VAL A 382 2.95 -7.92 -22.41
N SER A 383 1.77 -8.14 -21.82
CA SER A 383 1.60 -8.15 -20.36
C SER A 383 2.39 -9.27 -19.69
N ALA A 384 2.41 -10.47 -20.27
CA ALA A 384 3.19 -11.61 -19.78
C ALA A 384 4.69 -11.31 -19.83
N LEU A 385 5.17 -10.70 -20.92
CA LEU A 385 6.58 -10.29 -21.03
C LEU A 385 6.96 -9.31 -19.93
N VAL A 386 6.15 -8.25 -19.73
CA VAL A 386 6.39 -7.25 -18.68
C VAL A 386 6.34 -7.88 -17.29
N ALA A 387 5.39 -8.80 -17.04
CA ALA A 387 5.25 -9.51 -15.78
C ALA A 387 6.45 -10.42 -15.43
N ALA A 388 7.18 -10.91 -16.45
CA ALA A 388 8.35 -11.78 -16.26
C ALA A 388 9.64 -11.01 -15.91
N LEU A 389 9.76 -9.73 -16.30
CA LEU A 389 10.98 -8.93 -16.09
C LEU A 389 11.44 -8.85 -14.62
N PRO A 390 10.56 -8.73 -13.61
CA PRO A 390 10.99 -8.66 -12.22
C PRO A 390 11.62 -9.94 -11.69
N VAL A 391 11.40 -11.10 -12.33
CA VAL A 391 12.08 -12.37 -11.97
C VAL A 391 13.58 -12.18 -12.03
N PHE A 392 14.09 -11.47 -13.04
CA PHE A 392 15.52 -11.22 -13.19
C PHE A 392 15.97 -9.98 -12.40
N VAL A 393 15.29 -8.85 -12.60
CA VAL A 393 15.73 -7.55 -12.06
C VAL A 393 15.68 -7.53 -10.54
N PHE A 394 14.58 -7.99 -9.94
CA PHE A 394 14.41 -7.95 -8.49
C PHE A 394 15.21 -9.05 -7.77
N THR A 395 15.39 -10.21 -8.39
CA THR A 395 16.23 -11.28 -7.83
C THR A 395 17.68 -10.83 -7.76
N TRP A 396 18.19 -10.15 -8.79
CA TRP A 396 19.57 -9.69 -8.83
C TRP A 396 19.83 -8.45 -7.96
N TRP A 397 19.02 -7.40 -8.12
CA TRP A 397 19.27 -6.09 -7.47
C TRP A 397 18.31 -5.75 -6.32
N GLY A 398 17.22 -6.49 -6.14
CA GLY A 398 16.28 -6.26 -5.06
C GLY A 398 16.90 -6.53 -3.68
N SER A 399 16.41 -5.82 -2.67
CA SER A 399 16.75 -6.05 -1.27
C SER A 399 15.60 -5.56 -0.39
N ALA A 400 15.37 -6.25 0.72
CA ALA A 400 14.47 -5.80 1.78
C ALA A 400 15.24 -5.24 2.99
N GLU A 401 16.58 -5.22 2.92
CA GLU A 401 17.42 -4.67 3.98
C GLU A 401 17.35 -3.14 4.02
N ARG A 402 17.35 -2.64 5.25
CA ARG A 402 17.36 -1.20 5.51
C ARG A 402 18.64 -0.58 4.94
N GLN A 403 18.49 0.40 4.07
CA GLN A 403 19.60 1.07 3.42
C GLN A 403 20.34 2.00 4.38
N LEU A 404 21.66 2.12 4.22
CA LEU A 404 22.55 2.92 5.09
C LEU A 404 22.13 4.39 5.16
N TRP A 405 21.71 4.99 4.05
CA TRP A 405 21.24 6.37 3.99
C TRP A 405 19.93 6.60 4.75
N ALA A 406 19.24 5.53 5.16
CA ALA A 406 18.03 5.58 5.99
C ALA A 406 18.33 5.38 7.50
N ALA A 407 19.57 5.11 7.88
CA ALA A 407 19.99 4.99 9.28
C ALA A 407 19.83 6.33 10.02
N PRO A 408 19.45 6.33 11.31
CA PRO A 408 19.46 7.55 12.12
C PRO A 408 20.90 8.11 12.11
N SER A 409 21.08 9.38 11.80
CA SER A 409 22.38 10.03 11.98
C SER A 409 22.65 10.05 13.49
N SER A 410 23.53 9.18 13.98
CA SER A 410 24.04 9.33 15.33
C SER A 410 24.81 10.64 15.35
N LYS A 411 24.28 11.66 16.04
CA LYS A 411 25.13 12.74 16.51
C LYS A 411 26.08 12.09 17.51
N THR A 412 27.25 11.67 17.04
CA THR A 412 28.35 11.27 17.91
C THR A 412 28.75 12.53 18.67
N SER A 413 28.24 12.70 19.89
CA SER A 413 28.87 13.57 20.87
C SER A 413 30.20 12.91 21.23
N VAL A 414 31.24 13.21 20.45
CA VAL A 414 32.63 12.95 20.85
C VAL A 414 32.86 13.84 22.06
N TYR A 415 32.63 13.31 23.26
CA TYR A 415 33.31 13.82 24.44
C TYR A 415 34.78 13.44 24.25
N SER A 416 35.54 14.35 23.64
CA SER A 416 36.99 14.30 23.70
C SER A 416 37.38 14.48 25.16
N PHE A 417 37.70 13.38 25.83
CA PHE A 417 38.39 13.44 27.12
C PHE A 417 39.83 13.89 26.82
N SER A 418 40.05 15.20 26.81
CA SER A 418 41.38 15.78 26.81
C SER A 418 42.01 15.47 28.17
N ILE A 419 42.92 14.49 28.19
CA ILE A 419 43.85 14.30 29.30
C ILE A 419 44.75 15.54 29.32
N ASP A 420 44.46 16.47 30.22
CA ASP A 420 45.36 17.57 30.51
C ASP A 420 46.49 17.04 31.41
N ARG A 421 47.67 16.83 30.83
CA ARG A 421 48.92 16.64 31.58
C ARG A 421 49.56 18.01 31.78
N ARG A 422 49.46 18.58 32.98
CA ARG A 422 50.49 19.48 33.55
C ARG A 422 50.33 19.65 35.07
N SER A 423 51.10 18.82 35.80
CA SER A 423 52.20 19.22 36.70
C SER A 423 51.95 20.13 37.92
N LYS A 424 52.41 19.61 39.08
CA LYS A 424 52.68 20.19 40.43
C LYS A 424 51.48 20.12 41.38
N GLY A 425 51.54 19.52 42.57
CA GLY A 425 52.65 19.16 43.45
C GLY A 425 52.31 19.69 44.85
N GLY A 426 52.19 18.80 45.85
CA GLY A 426 52.09 19.19 47.26
C GLY A 426 50.90 18.59 48.03
N GLY A 427 51.23 17.66 48.94
CA GLY A 427 50.77 17.66 50.35
C GLY A 427 49.28 17.57 50.70
N GLU A 428 48.97 16.46 51.39
CA GLU A 428 48.10 16.36 52.58
C GLU A 428 46.57 16.20 52.45
N SER A 429 46.14 15.06 53.01
CA SER A 429 45.01 14.83 53.94
C SER A 429 43.55 14.78 53.44
N CYS A 430 43.03 13.55 53.51
CA CYS A 430 41.83 13.11 54.22
C CYS A 430 40.41 13.57 53.80
N SER A 431 39.57 12.54 53.75
CA SER A 431 38.13 12.51 54.05
C SER A 431 37.11 12.76 52.92
N GLN A 432 36.32 11.69 52.72
CA GLN A 432 34.88 11.67 52.46
C GLN A 432 34.35 12.49 51.28
N LEU A 433 33.76 11.81 50.29
CA LEU A 433 32.45 12.24 49.79
C LEU A 433 31.68 11.05 49.18
N SER A 434 30.73 10.56 49.96
CA SER A 434 29.66 9.68 49.50
C SER A 434 28.54 10.51 48.87
N ARG A 435 28.04 9.93 47.78
CA ARG A 435 26.81 10.16 47.03
C ARG A 435 25.63 10.88 47.71
N GLU A 436 24.96 11.62 46.82
CA GLU A 436 23.50 11.73 46.64
C GLU A 436 22.75 12.84 47.38
N THR A 437 22.54 13.93 46.63
CA THR A 437 21.54 14.96 46.83
C THR A 437 20.28 14.61 46.03
N SER A 438 19.16 14.34 46.68
CA SER A 438 17.84 14.75 46.18
C SER A 438 16.83 14.76 47.32
N MET A 439 16.49 15.97 47.75
CA MET A 439 15.44 16.30 48.70
C MET A 439 14.16 16.58 47.89
N SER A 440 13.07 15.85 48.16
CA SER A 440 11.71 16.40 48.04
C SER A 440 10.71 15.55 48.85
N SER A 441 10.37 16.11 50.00
CA SER A 441 9.22 15.92 50.88
C SER A 441 7.90 15.43 50.25
N LEU A 442 7.18 14.50 50.91
CA LEU A 442 5.99 14.78 51.74
C LEU A 442 5.14 13.51 52.02
N SER A 443 4.53 13.53 53.21
CA SER A 443 3.40 12.72 53.68
C SER A 443 3.70 11.37 54.36
N ALA A 444 3.91 11.46 55.67
CA ALA A 444 3.64 10.38 56.62
C ALA A 444 2.16 10.40 57.03
N ARG A 445 1.51 9.22 57.09
CA ARG A 445 0.75 8.75 58.27
C ARG A 445 0.10 7.37 58.06
N ASP A 446 0.12 6.63 59.18
CA ASP A 446 -0.68 5.46 59.56
C ASP A 446 -0.38 4.14 58.82
N GLY A 447 -0.17 2.99 59.45
CA GLY A 447 -0.25 2.58 60.84
C GLY A 447 -0.44 1.05 60.89
N ALA A 448 0.44 0.37 61.63
CA ALA A 448 0.28 -0.93 62.30
C ALA A 448 0.19 -2.28 61.50
N SER A 449 1.08 -3.18 61.93
CA SER A 449 0.92 -4.65 62.10
C SER A 449 0.74 -5.50 60.84
N VAL A 450 1.57 -6.51 60.54
CA VAL A 450 1.56 -7.83 61.22
C VAL A 450 2.88 -8.59 60.96
N ARG A 451 3.25 -9.38 61.96
CA ARG A 451 4.50 -10.13 62.19
C ARG A 451 4.43 -11.56 61.60
N LYS A 452 5.58 -12.03 61.07
CA LYS A 452 6.10 -13.43 60.95
C LYS A 452 5.26 -14.52 60.23
N LYS A 453 5.90 -15.19 59.25
CA LYS A 453 6.33 -16.60 59.39
C LYS A 453 7.34 -17.03 58.31
N LEU A 454 8.38 -17.73 58.77
CA LEU A 454 9.37 -18.51 58.01
C LEU A 454 8.74 -19.76 57.37
N SER A 455 9.29 -20.21 56.24
CA SER A 455 9.85 -21.58 56.02
C SER A 455 10.20 -21.74 54.52
N THR A 456 11.48 -21.62 54.15
CA THR A 456 12.38 -22.74 53.79
C THR A 456 11.91 -23.63 52.63
N THR A 457 12.57 -23.50 51.47
CA THR A 457 13.15 -24.66 50.77
C THR A 457 14.49 -24.24 50.18
N ASN A 458 15.53 -24.97 50.59
CA ASN A 458 16.93 -24.78 50.28
C ASN A 458 17.37 -25.81 49.23
N MET A 459 18.40 -25.45 48.45
CA MET A 459 19.41 -26.34 47.82
C MET A 459 18.93 -27.28 46.70
N SER A 460 19.69 -27.55 45.64
CA SER A 460 21.16 -27.57 45.55
C SER A 460 21.67 -27.15 44.16
N ARG A 461 22.94 -26.73 44.18
CA ARG A 461 23.79 -26.23 43.11
C ARG A 461 24.97 -27.21 42.98
N SER A 462 25.67 -27.16 41.83
CA SER A 462 27.02 -27.71 41.58
C SER A 462 27.06 -29.21 41.28
N GLY A 463 27.83 -29.76 40.34
CA GLY A 463 28.88 -29.35 39.40
C GLY A 463 29.03 -30.55 38.42
N SER A 464 29.96 -30.71 37.49
CA SER A 464 31.23 -30.06 37.17
C SER A 464 31.70 -30.59 35.80
N LEU A 465 32.49 -29.77 35.10
CA LEU A 465 33.65 -30.10 34.25
C LEU A 465 33.67 -31.31 33.29
N ALA A 466 33.72 -30.97 31.99
CA ALA A 466 34.87 -31.10 31.07
C ALA A 466 35.63 -32.43 30.91
N LYS A 467 35.72 -32.86 29.62
CA LYS A 467 36.73 -33.69 28.88
C LYS A 467 35.95 -34.61 27.92
N ASN A 468 36.34 -34.95 26.70
CA ASN A 468 37.53 -34.72 25.89
C ASN A 468 37.24 -35.24 24.46
N LEU A 469 37.79 -34.54 23.46
CA LEU A 469 38.49 -35.07 22.26
C LEU A 469 37.85 -36.10 21.31
N ASN A 470 37.77 -35.66 20.04
CA ASN A 470 38.12 -36.31 18.77
C ASN A 470 38.22 -37.84 18.68
N ASP A 471 37.52 -38.40 17.68
CA ASP A 471 38.00 -39.31 16.63
C ASP A 471 36.83 -39.59 15.66
N VAL A 472 36.91 -39.95 14.38
CA VAL A 472 37.88 -39.94 13.27
C VAL A 472 37.05 -40.31 12.02
N LYS A 473 37.37 -39.69 10.87
CA LYS A 473 37.15 -40.09 9.46
C LYS A 473 36.20 -41.26 9.12
N SER A 474 35.26 -40.99 8.21
CA SER A 474 35.26 -41.54 6.83
C SER A 474 34.43 -40.65 5.91
#